data_AF-A0AAJ5REL5-F1
#
_entry.id   AF-A0AAJ5REL5-F1
#
_cell.length_a   1.000
_cell.length_b   1.000
_cell.length_c   1.000
_cell.angle_alpha   90.00
_cell.angle_beta   90.00
_cell.angle_gamma   90.00
#
_symmetry.space_group_name_H-M   'P 1'
#
loop_
_entity.id
_entity.type
_entity.pdbx_description
1 polymer ?
#
loop_
_entity_poly.entity_id
_entity_poly.type
_entity_poly.pdbx_seq_one_letter_code
_entity_poly.pdbx_strand_id
1 'polypeptide(L)'
;MATTKTLTHTTQLTQMERQNINWHISMIELDRFLDDAQFISIEQANYEQQLTVAKDSKRRYTLTKTKKELVVSSTKNGYMPLFDGVSRLKMVYHEPFLELEARLSDGTAYQHECFLEAQHDTKNTD
;
A
#
# COMPACT_ATOMS: atom_id res chain seq x y z
N MET A 1 35.83 22.66 -3.26
CA MET A 1 35.36 21.25 -3.30
C MET A 1 34.62 20.79 -2.03
N ALA A 2 34.73 21.49 -0.88
CA ALA A 2 33.96 21.13 0.32
C ALA A 2 32.47 21.49 0.22
N THR A 3 32.15 22.66 -0.35
CA THR A 3 30.79 23.18 -0.51
C THR A 3 29.88 22.31 -1.37
N THR A 4 30.38 21.76 -2.48
CA THR A 4 29.59 20.87 -3.35
C THR A 4 29.23 19.55 -2.66
N LYS A 5 30.14 18.96 -1.89
CA LYS A 5 29.87 17.73 -1.13
C LYS A 5 28.79 17.95 -0.07
N THR A 6 28.85 19.06 0.66
CA THR A 6 27.84 19.42 1.66
C THR A 6 26.46 19.65 1.03
N LEU A 7 26.38 20.38 -0.09
CA LEU A 7 25.13 20.59 -0.83
C LEU A 7 24.49 19.28 -1.32
N THR A 8 25.29 18.37 -1.88
CA THR A 8 24.80 17.05 -2.31
C THR A 8 24.29 16.23 -1.14
N HIS A 9 25.02 16.23 -0.01
CA HIS A 9 24.62 15.49 1.18
C HIS A 9 23.31 16.03 1.78
N THR A 10 23.16 17.35 1.91
CA THR A 10 21.93 17.96 2.41
C THR A 10 20.74 17.67 1.49
N THR A 11 20.94 17.71 0.16
CA THR A 11 19.88 17.41 -0.80
C THR A 11 19.40 15.96 -0.69
N GLN A 12 20.34 15.02 -0.53
CA GLN A 12 20.03 13.60 -0.34
C GLN A 12 19.25 13.38 0.96
N LEU A 13 19.69 13.98 2.07
CA LEU A 13 18.99 13.90 3.36
C LEU A 13 17.56 14.43 3.27
N THR A 14 17.37 15.62 2.69
CA THR A 14 16.03 16.21 2.53
C THR A 14 15.13 15.35 1.62
N GLN A 15 15.69 14.69 0.61
CA GLN A 15 14.93 13.80 -0.27
C GLN A 15 14.50 12.52 0.47
N MET A 16 15.39 11.93 1.26
CA MET A 16 15.06 10.77 2.11
C MET A 16 14.00 11.11 3.15
N GLU A 17 14.12 12.26 3.82
CA GLU A 17 13.10 12.73 4.78
C GLU A 17 11.74 12.92 4.11
N ARG A 18 11.71 13.52 2.91
CA ARG A 18 10.47 13.68 2.15
C ARG A 18 9.84 12.34 1.79
N GLN A 19 10.65 11.36 1.35
CA GLN A 19 10.14 10.02 1.05
C GLN A 19 9.56 9.32 2.28
N ASN A 20 10.23 9.42 3.43
CA ASN A 20 9.73 8.88 4.69
C ASN A 20 8.39 9.53 5.10
N ILE A 21 8.29 10.86 5.00
CA ILE A 21 7.04 11.58 5.29
C ILE A 21 5.93 11.13 4.35
N ASN A 22 6.22 11.05 3.04
CA ASN A 22 5.24 10.59 2.06
C ASN A 22 4.77 9.19 2.38
N TRP A 23 5.67 8.26 2.70
CA TRP A 23 5.31 6.91 3.12
C TRP A 23 4.30 6.91 4.27
N HIS A 24 4.58 7.66 5.34
CA HIS A 24 3.68 7.71 6.50
C HIS A 24 2.31 8.33 6.17
N ILE A 25 2.27 9.37 5.33
CA ILE A 25 1.00 9.95 4.87
C ILE A 25 0.20 8.92 4.07
N SER A 26 0.85 8.23 3.12
CA SER A 26 0.24 7.17 2.31
C SER A 26 -0.34 6.03 3.16
N MET A 27 0.35 5.65 4.24
CA MET A 27 -0.13 4.59 5.14
C MET A 27 -1.33 5.05 5.96
N ILE A 28 -1.36 6.31 6.42
CA ILE A 28 -2.55 6.87 7.09
C ILE A 28 -3.75 6.92 6.13
N GLU A 29 -3.53 7.27 4.86
CA GLU A 29 -4.57 7.25 3.84
C GLU A 29 -5.06 5.83 3.56
N LEU A 30 -4.14 4.85 3.52
CA LEU A 30 -4.48 3.44 3.39
C LEU A 30 -5.30 2.95 4.57
N ASP A 31 -4.90 3.23 5.81
CA ASP A 31 -5.62 2.80 7.02
C ASP A 31 -7.05 3.35 7.03
N ARG A 32 -7.21 4.65 6.73
CA ARG A 32 -8.54 5.28 6.59
C ARG A 32 -9.35 4.68 5.44
N PHE A 33 -8.68 4.29 4.36
CA PHE A 33 -9.36 3.62 3.26
C PHE A 33 -9.77 2.21 3.65
N LEU A 34 -8.99 1.48 4.43
CA LEU A 34 -9.31 0.12 4.88
C LEU A 34 -10.31 0.09 6.04
N ASP A 35 -10.63 1.24 6.63
CA ASP A 35 -11.71 1.36 7.61
C ASP A 35 -13.04 0.81 7.02
N ASP A 36 -13.70 -0.05 7.79
CA ASP A 36 -14.86 -0.87 7.42
C ASP A 36 -14.67 -1.76 6.16
N ALA A 37 -13.44 -1.97 5.70
CA ALA A 37 -13.15 -2.91 4.62
C ALA A 37 -12.93 -4.32 5.18
N GLN A 38 -13.21 -5.31 4.34
CA GLN A 38 -13.02 -6.72 4.63
C GLN A 38 -12.10 -7.35 3.59
N PHE A 39 -11.18 -8.18 4.06
CA PHE A 39 -10.31 -9.00 3.25
C PHE A 39 -11.11 -10.01 2.42
N ILE A 40 -10.78 -10.13 1.13
CA ILE A 40 -11.31 -11.18 0.24
C ILE A 40 -10.21 -12.15 -0.16
N SER A 41 -9.14 -11.65 -0.81
CA SER A 41 -8.06 -12.49 -1.33
C SER A 41 -6.78 -11.70 -1.59
N ILE A 42 -5.64 -12.39 -1.58
CA ILE A 42 -4.39 -11.93 -2.20
C ILE A 42 -4.05 -12.89 -3.33
N GLU A 43 -3.90 -12.35 -4.54
CA GLU A 43 -3.61 -13.11 -5.75
C GLU A 43 -2.37 -12.55 -6.45
N GLN A 44 -1.75 -13.35 -7.31
CA GLN A 44 -0.69 -12.89 -8.20
C GLN A 44 -1.29 -12.55 -9.57
N ALA A 45 -1.23 -11.28 -9.97
CA ALA A 45 -1.73 -10.78 -11.25
C ALA A 45 -0.61 -10.01 -11.96
N ASN A 46 -0.28 -10.39 -13.20
CA ASN A 46 0.77 -9.74 -13.99
C ASN A 46 2.12 -9.61 -13.26
N TYR A 47 2.51 -10.66 -12.52
CA TYR A 47 3.73 -10.71 -11.69
C TYR A 47 3.74 -9.78 -10.46
N GLU A 48 2.62 -9.14 -10.13
CA GLU A 48 2.45 -8.31 -8.94
C GLU A 48 1.40 -8.92 -8.01
N GLN A 49 1.56 -8.73 -6.71
CA GLN A 49 0.50 -9.10 -5.76
C GLN A 49 -0.64 -8.09 -5.85
N GLN A 50 -1.87 -8.61 -5.81
CA GLN A 50 -3.09 -7.83 -5.74
C GLN A 50 -3.91 -8.31 -4.55
N LEU A 51 -4.11 -7.43 -3.58
CA LEU A 51 -5.09 -7.62 -2.52
C LEU A 51 -6.44 -7.14 -3.02
N THR A 52 -7.48 -7.95 -2.82
CA THR A 52 -8.88 -7.56 -3.06
C THR A 52 -9.59 -7.37 -1.72
N VAL A 53 -10.27 -6.23 -1.56
CA VAL A 53 -11.09 -5.91 -0.38
C VAL A 53 -12.51 -5.52 -0.77
N ALA A 54 -13.47 -5.73 0.13
CA ALA A 54 -14.84 -5.24 0.01
C ALA A 54 -15.13 -4.21 1.10
N LYS A 55 -15.74 -3.07 0.76
CA LYS A 55 -16.34 -2.16 1.76
C LYS A 55 -17.83 -2.42 1.98
N ASP A 56 -18.48 -3.03 0.99
CA ASP A 56 -19.85 -3.52 1.07
C ASP A 56 -20.04 -4.63 0.01
N SER A 57 -21.23 -5.24 -0.02
CA SER A 57 -21.54 -6.36 -0.94
C SER A 57 -21.37 -6.03 -2.43
N LYS A 58 -21.32 -4.75 -2.81
CA LYS A 58 -21.24 -4.27 -4.20
C LYS A 58 -19.95 -3.50 -4.51
N ARG A 59 -19.20 -3.06 -3.50
CA ARG A 59 -18.00 -2.22 -3.65
C ARG A 59 -16.75 -3.00 -3.31
N ARG A 60 -16.08 -3.46 -4.37
CA ARG A 60 -14.75 -4.10 -4.30
C ARG A 60 -13.67 -3.18 -4.82
N TYR A 61 -12.52 -3.27 -4.18
CA TYR A 61 -11.33 -2.50 -4.50
C TYR A 61 -10.11 -3.40 -4.49
N THR A 62 -9.08 -2.98 -5.20
CA THR A 62 -7.81 -3.68 -5.26
C THR A 62 -6.68 -2.78 -4.77
N LEU A 63 -5.77 -3.33 -3.98
CA LEU A 63 -4.50 -2.70 -3.63
C LEU A 63 -3.40 -3.47 -4.35
N THR A 64 -2.60 -2.78 -5.15
CA THR A 64 -1.51 -3.41 -5.91
C THR A 64 -0.44 -2.41 -6.28
N LYS A 65 0.65 -2.90 -6.86
CA LYS A 65 1.66 -2.09 -7.52
C LYS A 65 1.33 -1.96 -9.00
N THR A 66 1.14 -0.73 -9.47
CA THR A 66 1.03 -0.42 -10.90
C THR A 66 2.23 0.42 -11.31
N LYS A 67 3.03 -0.08 -12.28
CA LYS A 67 4.30 0.56 -12.66
C LYS A 67 5.23 0.74 -11.46
N LYS A 68 5.31 1.95 -10.90
CA LYS A 68 6.12 2.31 -9.72
C LYS A 68 5.27 2.82 -8.55
N GLU A 69 3.96 2.67 -8.63
CA GLU A 69 3.03 3.24 -7.66
C GLU A 69 2.31 2.13 -6.89
N LEU A 70 2.24 2.26 -5.56
CA LEU A 70 1.24 1.58 -4.75
C LEU A 70 -0.10 2.30 -4.94
N VAL A 71 -1.13 1.58 -5.35
CA VAL A 71 -2.41 2.18 -5.72
C VAL A 71 -3.59 1.36 -5.22
N VAL A 72 -4.62 2.06 -4.75
CA VAL A 72 -5.96 1.52 -4.61
C VAL A 72 -6.77 1.80 -5.88
N SER A 73 -7.37 0.77 -6.46
CA SER A 73 -8.23 0.89 -7.64
C SER A 73 -9.62 0.31 -7.38
N SER A 74 -10.62 0.82 -8.10
CA SER A 74 -11.98 0.26 -8.09
C SER A 74 -12.33 -0.33 -9.46
N THR A 75 -13.34 -1.20 -9.49
CA THR A 75 -13.87 -1.77 -10.74
C THR A 75 -14.53 -0.73 -11.66
N LYS A 76 -14.80 0.48 -11.17
CA LYS A 76 -15.44 1.58 -11.90
C LYS A 76 -14.45 2.69 -12.32
N ASN A 77 -13.19 2.34 -12.57
CA ASN A 77 -12.11 3.26 -12.96
C ASN A 77 -11.71 4.31 -11.91
N GLY A 78 -12.13 4.15 -10.64
CA GLY A 78 -11.54 4.92 -9.54
C GLY A 78 -10.09 4.51 -9.32
N TYR A 79 -9.20 5.49 -9.14
CA TYR A 79 -7.76 5.31 -9.01
C TYR A 79 -7.24 6.28 -7.94
N MET A 80 -6.63 5.73 -6.89
CA MET A 80 -6.07 6.49 -5.77
C MET A 80 -4.60 6.07 -5.58
N PRO A 81 -3.65 6.83 -6.16
CA PRO A 81 -2.24 6.56 -5.94
C PRO A 81 -1.90 6.90 -4.48
N LEU A 82 -1.29 5.95 -3.78
CA LEU A 82 -0.89 6.13 -2.39
C LEU A 82 0.57 6.55 -2.32
N PHE A 83 1.47 5.78 -2.93
CA PHE A 83 2.91 5.97 -2.77
C PHE A 83 3.66 5.67 -4.07
N ASP A 84 4.61 6.51 -4.44
CA ASP A 84 5.43 6.37 -5.67
C ASP A 84 6.83 5.81 -5.36
N GLY A 85 7.51 5.32 -6.40
CA GLY A 85 8.86 4.79 -6.34
C GLY A 85 8.95 3.31 -5.95
N VAL A 86 7.82 2.63 -5.77
CA VAL A 86 7.75 1.22 -5.39
C VAL A 86 8.30 0.34 -6.50
N SER A 87 9.41 -0.34 -6.24
CA SER A 87 10.04 -1.31 -7.13
C SER A 87 9.50 -2.72 -6.93
N ARG A 88 9.12 -3.06 -5.69
CA ARG A 88 8.53 -4.35 -5.34
C ARG A 88 7.54 -4.16 -4.19
N LEU A 89 6.37 -4.78 -4.32
CA LEU A 89 5.36 -4.87 -3.28
C LEU A 89 5.28 -6.30 -2.78
N LYS A 90 5.20 -6.49 -1.46
CA LYS A 90 4.86 -7.75 -0.83
C LYS A 90 3.70 -7.51 0.15
N MET A 91 2.69 -8.37 0.08
CA MET A 91 1.54 -8.39 0.98
C MET A 91 1.37 -9.79 1.54
N VAL A 92 1.15 -9.87 2.86
CA VAL A 92 0.86 -11.12 3.57
C VAL A 92 -0.30 -10.87 4.51
N TYR A 93 -1.29 -11.76 4.51
CA TYR A 93 -2.45 -11.65 5.36
C TYR A 93 -2.41 -12.70 6.47
N HIS A 94 -2.50 -12.22 7.70
CA HIS A 94 -2.58 -12.98 8.94
C HIS A 94 -3.76 -12.43 9.74
N GLU A 95 -4.95 -13.00 9.52
CA GLU A 95 -6.21 -12.50 10.10
C GLU A 95 -6.08 -12.09 11.59
N PRO A 96 -6.51 -10.86 11.97
CA PRO A 96 -7.15 -9.81 11.17
C PRO A 96 -6.18 -8.73 10.65
N PHE A 97 -4.92 -9.07 10.42
CA PHE A 97 -3.87 -8.12 10.04
C PHE A 97 -3.33 -8.38 8.63
N LEU A 98 -3.09 -7.29 7.90
CA LEU A 98 -2.38 -7.28 6.64
C LEU A 98 -1.00 -6.67 6.86
N GLU A 99 0.05 -7.43 6.59
CA GLU A 99 1.41 -6.93 6.51
C GLU A 99 1.72 -6.48 5.08
N LEU A 100 2.20 -5.25 4.93
CA LEU A 100 2.60 -4.66 3.67
C LEU A 100 4.08 -4.26 3.72
N GLU A 101 4.87 -4.74 2.76
CA GLU A 101 6.26 -4.34 2.56
C GLU A 101 6.45 -3.75 1.16
N ALA A 102 6.94 -2.51 1.11
CA ALA A 102 7.27 -1.82 -0.14
C ALA A 102 8.79 -1.59 -0.21
N ARG A 103 9.42 -2.04 -1.29
CA ARG A 103 10.82 -1.73 -1.57
C ARG A 103 10.94 -0.70 -2.67
N LEU A 104 11.85 0.25 -2.51
CA LEU A 104 12.20 1.25 -3.52
C LEU A 104 13.33 0.75 -4.43
N SER A 105 13.65 1.51 -5.48
CA SER A 105 14.76 1.16 -6.40
C SER A 105 16.15 1.36 -5.78
N ASP A 106 16.27 2.17 -4.74
CA ASP A 106 17.53 2.42 -4.03
C ASP A 106 17.82 1.37 -2.93
N GLY A 107 16.93 0.39 -2.76
CA GLY A 107 17.04 -0.66 -1.75
C GLY A 107 16.35 -0.33 -0.42
N THR A 108 15.86 0.90 -0.24
CA THR A 108 15.05 1.27 0.94
C THR A 108 13.82 0.36 1.02
N ALA A 109 13.52 -0.14 2.21
CA ALA A 109 12.36 -0.98 2.48
C ALA A 109 11.51 -0.34 3.56
N TYR A 110 10.22 -0.23 3.29
CA TYR A 110 9.22 0.19 4.25
C TYR A 110 8.27 -0.95 4.57
N GLN A 111 7.80 -0.97 5.81
CA GLN A 111 6.82 -1.93 6.30
C GLN A 111 5.69 -1.18 7.01
N HIS A 112 4.48 -1.70 6.86
CA HIS A 112 3.29 -1.21 7.55
C HIS A 112 2.34 -2.38 7.80
N GLU A 113 1.63 -2.35 8.92
CA GLU A 113 0.63 -3.33 9.29
C GLU A 113 -0.72 -2.62 9.38
N CYS A 114 -1.73 -3.17 8.68
CA CYS A 114 -3.09 -2.64 8.70
C CYS A 114 -4.02 -3.64 9.38
N PHE A 115 -4.97 -3.14 10.17
CA PHE A 115 -6.13 -3.93 10.56
C PHE A 115 -7.07 -4.12 9.36
N LEU A 116 -7.48 -5.36 9.11
CA LEU A 116 -8.36 -5.73 8.02
C LEU A 116 -9.07 -7.05 8.37
N GLU A 117 -10.34 -6.98 8.73
CA GLU A 117 -11.11 -8.17 9.10
C GLU A 117 -11.34 -9.09 7.90
N ALA A 118 -11.48 -10.39 8.15
CA ALA A 118 -11.92 -11.32 7.11
C ALA A 118 -13.38 -11.07 6.74
N GLN A 119 -13.71 -11.24 5.46
CA GLN A 119 -15.12 -11.30 5.06
C GLN A 119 -15.74 -12.58 5.61
N HIS A 120 -16.44 -12.49 6.74
CA HIS A 120 -17.26 -13.59 7.24
C HIS A 120 -18.60 -13.58 6.51
N ASP A 121 -18.94 -14.66 5.82
CA ASP A 121 -20.30 -14.90 5.38
C ASP A 121 -21.19 -14.95 6.62
N THR A 122 -21.97 -13.90 6.85
CA THR A 122 -23.12 -13.95 7.76
C THR A 122 -24.14 -14.87 7.09
N LYS A 123 -23.99 -16.18 7.31
CA LYS A 123 -25.10 -17.11 7.13
C LYS A 123 -26.17 -16.66 8.12
N ASN A 124 -27.19 -15.98 7.61
CA ASN A 124 -28.47 -15.84 8.28
C ASN A 124 -28.86 -17.24 8.79
N THR A 125 -28.81 -17.39 10.09
CA THR A 125 -29.46 -18.50 10.78
C THR A 125 -30.91 -18.06 10.90
N ASP A 126 -31.71 -18.44 9.91
CA ASP A 126 -33.17 -18.52 10.06
C ASP A 126 -33.53 -19.71 10.95
#